data_AF-A0ABD6ASK5-F1
#
_entry.id   AF-A0ABD6ASK5-F1
#
_cell.length_a   1.000
_cell.length_b   1.000
_cell.length_c   1.000
_cell.angle_alpha   90.00
_cell.angle_beta   90.00
_cell.angle_gamma   90.00
#
_symmetry.space_group_name_H-M   'P 1'
#
loop_
_entity.id
_entity.type
_entity.pdbx_description
1 polymer ?
#
loop_
_entity_poly.entity_id
_entity_poly.type
_entity_poly.pdbx_seq_one_letter_code
_entity_poly.pdbx_strand_id
1 'polypeptide(L)' 'MNVYDSTTNPERYVRENREKLVRVLRHGSDEFARACAWTLLDEYCDDVAFEQIEEELRRIKAGEAVA' A
#
# COMPACT_ATOMS: atom_id res chain seq x y z
N MET A 1 -23.89 -23.41 -10.00
CA MET A 1 -23.63 -22.12 -9.34
C MET A 1 -22.13 -22.09 -9.06
N ASN A 2 -21.36 -21.33 -9.85
CA ASN A 2 -19.91 -21.21 -9.66
C ASN A 2 -19.67 -20.24 -8.49
N VAL A 3 -18.94 -20.69 -7.47
CA VAL A 3 -18.77 -20.01 -6.16
C VAL A 3 -17.62 -18.98 -6.19
N TYR A 4 -16.99 -18.80 -7.35
CA TYR A 4 -15.96 -17.80 -7.60
C TYR A 4 -16.57 -16.65 -8.40
N ASP A 5 -17.31 -15.80 -7.72
CA ASP A 5 -17.65 -14.49 -8.27
C ASP A 5 -16.34 -13.70 -8.41
N SER A 6 -15.85 -13.61 -9.64
CA SER A 6 -14.64 -12.91 -10.06
C SER A 6 -14.76 -11.39 -9.97
N THR A 7 -15.47 -10.86 -8.96
CA THR A 7 -15.98 -9.48 -8.92
C THR A 7 -15.16 -8.47 -8.14
N THR A 8 -14.09 -8.88 -7.46
CA THR A 8 -13.17 -7.89 -6.87
C THR A 8 -11.94 -7.78 -7.75
N ASN A 9 -12.02 -6.97 -8.81
CA ASN A 9 -10.84 -6.53 -9.54
C ASN A 9 -9.91 -5.82 -8.52
N PRO A 10 -8.72 -6.37 -8.20
CA PRO A 10 -7.87 -5.85 -7.13
C PRO A 10 -7.40 -4.42 -7.40
N GLU A 11 -7.04 -4.10 -8.65
CA GLU A 11 -6.69 -2.74 -9.07
C GLU A 11 -7.83 -1.76 -8.84
N ARG A 12 -9.05 -2.16 -9.19
CA ARG A 12 -10.24 -1.33 -8.95
C ARG A 12 -10.45 -1.11 -7.45
N TYR A 13 -10.34 -2.17 -6.65
CA TYR A 13 -10.49 -2.08 -5.20
C TYR A 13 -9.44 -1.14 -4.58
N VAL A 14 -8.18 -1.27 -4.98
CA VAL A 14 -7.07 -0.44 -4.49
C VAL A 14 -7.25 1.02 -4.91
N ARG A 15 -7.64 1.27 -6.16
CA ARG A 15 -7.95 2.62 -6.66
C ARG A 15 -9.10 3.27 -5.88
N GLU A 16 -10.19 2.55 -5.63
CA GLU A 16 -11.36 3.06 -4.90
C GLU A 16 -11.13 3.23 -3.39
N ASN A 17 -10.15 2.52 -2.82
CA ASN A 17 -9.90 2.51 -1.37
C ASN A 17 -8.51 3.02 -0.97
N ARG A 18 -7.76 3.64 -1.89
CA ARG A 18 -6.38 4.09 -1.68
C ARG A 18 -6.18 4.87 -0.38
N GLU A 19 -7.01 5.88 -0.12
CA GLU A 19 -6.91 6.69 1.10
C GLU A 19 -7.13 5.87 2.37
N LYS A 20 -8.03 4.88 2.34
CA LYS A 20 -8.27 3.99 3.49
C LYS A 20 -7.09 3.07 3.71
N LEU A 21 -6.51 2.50 2.65
CA LEU A 21 -5.33 1.65 2.72
C LEU A 21 -4.12 2.43 3.26
N VAL A 22 -3.89 3.65 2.78
CA VAL A 22 -2.85 4.55 3.32
C VAL A 22 -3.11 4.89 4.79
N ARG A 23 -4.36 5.10 5.19
CA ARG A 23 -4.71 5.34 6.60
C ARG A 23 -4.45 4.13 7.49
N VAL A 24 -4.76 2.93 7.03
CA VAL A 24 -4.43 1.66 7.71
C VAL A 24 -2.91 1.53 7.86
N LEU A 25 -2.16 1.82 6.80
CA LEU A 25 -0.71 1.76 6.82
C LEU A 25 -0.09 2.73 7.85
N ARG A 26 -0.61 3.96 7.94
CA ARG A 26 -0.07 5.03 8.81
C ARG A 26 -0.50 4.92 10.27
N HIS A 27 -1.72 4.46 10.54
CA HIS A 27 -2.32 4.54 11.87
C HIS A 27 -2.82 3.20 12.42
N GLY A 28 -2.72 2.12 11.64
CA GLY A 28 -3.09 0.79 12.09
C GLY A 28 -2.17 0.28 13.20
N SER A 29 -2.75 -0.25 14.27
CA SER A 29 -2.02 -0.91 15.36
C SER A 29 -1.71 -2.38 15.07
N ASP A 30 -2.39 -2.98 14.09
CA ASP A 30 -2.20 -4.37 13.68
C ASP A 30 -1.15 -4.46 12.57
N GLU A 31 -0.07 -5.21 12.84
CA GLU A 31 1.06 -5.36 11.93
C GLU A 31 0.68 -6.15 10.66
N PHE A 32 -0.16 -7.17 10.80
CA PHE A 32 -0.60 -7.99 9.68
C PHE A 32 -1.49 -7.19 8.72
N ALA A 33 -2.45 -6.43 9.24
CA ALA A 33 -3.31 -5.56 8.46
C ALA A 33 -2.51 -4.49 7.69
N ARG A 34 -1.48 -3.93 8.33
CA ARG A 34 -0.56 -2.99 7.68
C ARG A 34 0.25 -3.65 6.57
N ALA A 35 0.74 -4.86 6.77
CA ALA A 35 1.46 -5.62 5.75
C ALA A 35 0.55 -5.92 4.54
N CYS A 36 -0.69 -6.35 4.77
CA CYS A 36 -1.65 -6.56 3.68
C CYS A 36 -1.97 -5.26 2.92
N ALA A 37 -2.16 -4.14 3.63
CA ALA A 37 -2.39 -2.85 2.99
C ALA A 37 -1.18 -2.38 2.16
N TRP A 38 0.04 -2.65 2.64
CA TRP A 38 1.27 -2.40 1.89
C TRP A 38 1.30 -3.20 0.59
N THR A 39 1.15 -4.52 0.65
CA THR A 39 1.21 -5.40 -0.53
C THR A 39 0.18 -5.00 -1.59
N LEU A 40 -1.04 -4.65 -1.18
CA LEU A 40 -2.08 -4.19 -2.11
C LEU A 40 -1.72 -2.88 -2.81
N LEU A 41 -1.09 -1.95 -2.10
CA LEU A 41 -0.69 -0.67 -2.68
C LEU A 41 0.54 -0.83 -3.58
N ASP A 42 1.51 -1.65 -3.19
CA ASP A 42 2.71 -1.94 -3.97
C ASP A 42 2.38 -2.60 -5.31
N GLU A 43 1.52 -3.63 -5.29
CA GLU A 43 1.24 -4.45 -6.47
C GLU A 43 0.25 -3.80 -7.44
N TYR A 44 -0.64 -2.92 -6.96
CA TYR A 44 -1.77 -2.40 -7.75
C TYR A 44 -1.91 -0.87 -7.74
N CYS A 45 -0.97 -0.12 -7.15
CA CYS A 45 -0.94 1.33 -7.24
C CYS A 45 0.19 1.75 -8.17
N ASP A 46 -0.13 2.18 -9.39
CA ASP A 46 0.83 2.72 -10.39
C ASP A 46 1.43 4.10 -9.98
N ASP A 47 1.37 4.47 -8.71
CA ASP A 47 1.68 5.80 -8.26
C ASP A 47 3.17 5.93 -7.98
N VAL A 48 3.85 6.80 -8.74
CA VAL A 48 5.23 7.28 -8.54
C VAL A 48 5.49 7.71 -7.08
N ALA A 49 4.45 8.04 -6.32
CA ALA A 49 4.51 8.33 -4.90
C ALA A 49 5.00 7.15 -4.03
N PHE A 50 4.78 5.90 -4.44
CA PHE A 50 5.26 4.73 -3.69
C PHE A 50 6.76 4.52 -3.82
N GLU A 51 7.31 4.66 -5.04
CA GLU A 51 8.75 4.67 -5.26
C GLU A 51 9.43 5.78 -4.45
N GLN A 52 8.79 6.97 -4.36
CA GLN A 52 9.28 8.06 -3.53
C GLN A 52 9.27 7.72 -2.04
N ILE A 53 8.22 7.08 -1.53
CA ILE A 53 8.13 6.66 -0.13
C ILE A 53 9.14 5.55 0.18
N GLU A 54 9.35 4.60 -0.74
CA GLU A 54 10.39 3.58 -0.59
C GLU A 54 11.80 4.17 -0.61
N GLU A 55 12.06 5.13 -1.50
CA GLU A 55 13.30 5.89 -1.56
C GLU A 55 13.53 6.65 -0.25
N GLU A 56 12.52 7.35 0.28
CA GLU A 56 12.59 8.05 1.56
C GLU A 56 12.86 7.08 2.73
N LEU A 57 12.16 5.94 2.77
CA LEU A 57 12.41 4.89 3.77
C LEU A 57 13.81 4.30 3.67
N ARG A 58 14.33 4.13 2.45
CA ARG A 58 15.69 3.64 2.21
C ARG A 58 16.72 4.64 2.71
N ARG A 59 16.53 5.93 2.44
CA ARG A 59 17.39 7.03 2.92
C ARG A 59 17.41 7.12 4.44
N ILE A 60 16.23 7.02 5.08
CA ILE A 60 16.11 7.00 6.54
C ILE A 60 16.85 5.78 7.13
N LYS A 61 16.68 4.58 6.55
CA LYS A 61 17.40 3.37 6.98
C LYS A 61 18.91 3.45 6.75
N ALA A 62 19.35 4.15 5.71
CA ALA A 62 20.76 4.38 5.40
C ALA A 62 21.39 5.49 6.28
N GLY A 63 20.60 6.22 7.07
CA GLY A 63 21.07 7.32 7.91
C GLY A 63 21.39 8.59 7.12
N GLU A 64 20.90 8.70 5.89
CA GLU A 64 21.05 9.90 5.06
C GLU A 64 20.08 10.96 5.58
N ALA A 65 20.62 12.05 6.12
CA ALA A 65 19.81 13.15 6.64
C ALA A 65 18.96 13.73 5.50
N VAL A 66 17.64 13.76 5.71
CA VAL A 66 16.71 14.50 4.85
C VAL A 66 17.04 15.98 5.04
N ALA A 67 17.70 16.56 4.02
CA ALA A 67 18.10 17.97 3.99
C ALA A 67 16.92 18.88 3.63
#